data_AF-A0A7Y2FKD6-F1
#
_entry.id   AF-A0A7Y2FKD6-F1
#
_cell.length_a   1.000
_cell.length_b   1.000
_cell.length_c   1.000
_cell.angle_alpha   90.00
_cell.angle_beta   90.00
_cell.angle_gamma   90.00
#
_symmetry.space_group_name_H-M   'P 1'
#
loop_
_entity.id
_entity.type
_entity.pdbx_description
1 polymer ?
#
loop_
_entity_poly.entity_id
_entity_poly.type
_entity_poly.pdbx_seq_one_letter_code
_entity_poly.pdbx_strand_id
1 'polypeptide(L)'
;ETAGKQVDDDELRELMKENGIGRPSTRANIIETLFRRKYTYRRKKQVLPTDVGIQLIDTIKNKLLISAELTGQWEKRLKEIEQGTYSPVPFIRDMKKMVDDLVTEVRMEKNVKRFVNPNINLHSKTSKRPKSKRKSRPKKNDTSHSKTPMKCPKCTQGKIIKGKTRFGCTQYNSGCDFAIPFIYMGKKLSDNQVKRLVEKGSTVKLKGFLTREGKVEGKLIIGENNQLLFEPSQTKIKTLQTPKSTSVDMPLCPQCKKGKLIKGKTAYGCSLWQTSCDFKYSFADIKKKAAGQKLTKELVLKIIAG
;
A
#
# COMPACT_ATOMS: atom_id res chain seq x y z
N GLU A 1 -15.46 10.08 11.98
CA GLU A 1 -14.05 10.49 12.17
C GLU A 1 -13.82 10.80 13.64
N THR A 2 -12.58 10.77 14.12
CA THR A 2 -12.25 11.04 15.54
C THR A 2 -11.37 12.28 15.72
N ALA A 3 -11.26 13.15 14.71
CA ALA A 3 -10.40 14.33 14.76
C ALA A 3 -10.73 15.26 15.94
N GLY A 4 -12.02 15.42 16.28
CA GLY A 4 -12.47 16.19 17.44
C GLY A 4 -12.11 15.58 18.81
N LYS A 5 -11.58 14.35 18.88
CA LYS A 5 -11.11 13.77 20.16
C LYS A 5 -9.86 14.46 20.72
N GLN A 6 -9.15 15.21 19.88
CA GLN A 6 -7.92 15.91 20.25
C GLN A 6 -8.16 17.40 20.51
N VAL A 7 -9.43 17.82 20.59
CA VAL A 7 -9.84 19.18 20.86
C VAL A 7 -10.45 19.24 22.26
N ASP A 8 -9.94 20.15 23.08
CA ASP A 8 -10.34 20.30 24.48
C ASP A 8 -11.63 21.11 24.65
N ASP A 9 -11.92 22.02 23.71
CA ASP A 9 -13.14 22.84 23.72
C ASP A 9 -14.37 22.02 23.30
N ASP A 10 -15.38 21.97 24.18
CA ASP A 10 -16.57 21.14 23.97
C ASP A 10 -17.48 21.65 22.85
N GLU A 11 -17.58 22.97 22.64
CA GLU A 11 -18.37 23.56 21.56
C GLU A 11 -17.75 23.24 20.18
N LEU A 12 -16.44 23.40 20.07
CA LEU A 12 -15.68 23.08 18.87
C LEU A 12 -15.67 21.58 18.60
N ARG A 13 -15.58 20.75 19.65
CA ARG A 13 -15.67 19.30 19.53
C ARG A 13 -17.02 18.85 18.98
N GLU A 14 -18.12 19.50 19.40
CA GLU A 14 -19.46 19.22 18.88
C GLU A 14 -19.58 19.64 17.41
N LEU A 15 -19.09 20.84 17.05
CA LEU A 15 -19.00 21.31 15.66
C LEU A 15 -18.22 20.34 14.76
N MET A 16 -17.15 19.73 15.29
CA MET A 16 -16.35 18.73 14.58
C MET A 16 -17.02 17.36 14.49
N LYS A 17 -18.05 17.04 15.29
CA LYS A 17 -18.82 15.78 15.14
C LYS A 17 -19.70 15.84 13.90
N GLU A 18 -20.35 16.97 13.65
CA GLU A 18 -21.21 17.15 12.48
C GLU A 18 -20.37 17.28 11.19
N ASN A 19 -19.34 18.12 11.21
CA ASN A 19 -18.63 18.54 9.99
C ASN A 19 -17.20 18.05 9.87
N GLY A 20 -16.62 17.39 10.88
CA GLY A 20 -15.23 16.90 10.82
C GLY A 20 -14.24 17.98 10.42
N ILE A 21 -13.16 17.58 9.74
CA ILE A 21 -12.28 18.51 9.02
C ILE A 21 -12.70 18.46 7.54
N GLY A 22 -13.14 19.59 7.00
CA GLY A 22 -13.61 19.69 5.62
C GLY A 22 -15.07 19.23 5.41
N ARG A 23 -15.70 19.74 4.36
CA ARG A 23 -17.07 19.40 3.97
C ARG A 23 -17.17 18.00 3.36
N PRO A 24 -18.32 17.28 3.48
CA PRO A 24 -18.49 15.96 2.88
C PRO A 24 -18.10 15.87 1.40
N SER A 25 -18.34 16.94 0.65
CA SER A 25 -18.00 17.07 -0.78
C SER A 25 -16.50 17.10 -1.06
N THR A 26 -15.66 17.59 -0.13
CA THR A 26 -14.21 17.76 -0.35
C THR A 26 -13.39 16.60 0.22
N ARG A 27 -13.92 15.83 1.17
CA ARG A 27 -13.20 14.73 1.84
C ARG A 27 -12.74 13.63 0.89
N ALA A 28 -13.58 13.22 -0.05
CA ALA A 28 -13.23 12.18 -1.02
C ALA A 28 -12.00 12.59 -1.87
N ASN A 29 -11.99 13.83 -2.36
CA ASN A 29 -10.91 14.38 -3.16
C ASN A 29 -9.60 14.55 -2.36
N ILE A 30 -9.70 14.93 -1.08
CA ILE A 30 -8.55 15.02 -0.18
C ILE A 30 -7.92 13.63 0.01
N ILE A 31 -8.74 12.62 0.34
CA ILE A 31 -8.27 11.25 0.55
C ILE A 31 -7.61 10.70 -0.73
N GLU A 32 -8.22 10.92 -1.89
CA GLU A 32 -7.65 10.51 -3.17
C GLU A 32 -6.30 11.20 -3.44
N THR A 33 -6.19 12.49 -3.12
CA THR A 33 -4.95 13.24 -3.27
C THR A 33 -3.84 12.68 -2.37
N LEU A 34 -4.15 12.26 -1.14
CA LEU A 34 -3.18 11.63 -0.23
C LEU A 34 -2.64 10.31 -0.80
N PHE A 35 -3.50 9.50 -1.42
CA PHE A 35 -3.07 8.28 -2.11
C PHE A 35 -2.24 8.58 -3.35
N ARG A 36 -2.70 9.52 -4.21
CA ARG A 36 -2.01 9.91 -5.44
C ARG A 36 -0.61 10.45 -5.16
N ARG A 37 -0.45 11.23 -4.10
CA ARG A 37 0.85 11.77 -3.63
C ARG A 37 1.70 10.78 -2.84
N LYS A 38 1.20 9.54 -2.62
CA LYS A 38 1.89 8.45 -1.90
C LYS A 38 2.19 8.76 -0.43
N TYR A 39 1.40 9.62 0.22
CA TYR A 39 1.50 9.86 1.66
C TYR A 39 0.77 8.78 2.48
N THR A 40 -0.19 8.10 1.88
CA THR A 40 -0.95 7.01 2.51
C THR A 40 -1.06 5.83 1.56
N TYR A 41 -1.38 4.65 2.12
CA TYR A 41 -1.67 3.44 1.37
C TYR A 41 -2.81 2.65 2.03
N ARG A 42 -3.49 1.82 1.23
CA ARG A 42 -4.61 1.02 1.69
C ARG A 42 -4.16 -0.37 2.10
N ARG A 43 -4.50 -0.79 3.31
CA ARG A 43 -4.29 -2.14 3.82
C ARG A 43 -5.61 -2.70 4.32
N LYS A 44 -6.23 -3.59 3.54
CA LYS A 44 -7.60 -4.09 3.79
C LYS A 44 -8.59 -2.92 3.92
N LYS A 45 -9.28 -2.80 5.05
CA LYS A 45 -10.22 -1.73 5.37
C LYS A 45 -9.57 -0.52 6.07
N GLN A 46 -8.24 -0.50 6.22
CA GLN A 46 -7.51 0.57 6.90
C GLN A 46 -6.73 1.43 5.90
N VAL A 47 -6.64 2.73 6.21
CA VAL A 47 -5.74 3.70 5.55
C VAL A 47 -4.57 3.91 6.49
N LEU A 48 -3.35 3.66 6.02
CA LEU A 48 -2.13 3.76 6.81
C LEU A 48 -1.18 4.78 6.18
N PRO A 49 -0.43 5.55 6.98
CA PRO A 49 0.56 6.48 6.46
C PRO A 49 1.77 5.73 5.90
N THR A 50 2.40 6.27 4.86
CA THR A 50 3.71 5.82 4.38
C THR A 50 4.82 6.48 5.20
N ASP A 51 6.05 5.96 5.12
CA ASP A 51 7.21 6.61 5.74
C ASP A 51 7.39 8.06 5.25
N VAL A 52 7.08 8.31 3.97
CA VAL A 52 7.10 9.67 3.38
C VAL A 52 6.02 10.56 4.00
N GLY A 53 4.82 10.03 4.23
CA GLY A 53 3.75 10.77 4.90
C GLY A 53 4.09 11.13 6.35
N ILE A 54 4.71 10.21 7.09
CA ILE A 54 5.17 10.47 8.47
C ILE A 54 6.26 11.54 8.48
N GLN A 55 7.28 11.40 7.63
CA GLN A 55 8.37 12.38 7.54
C GLN A 55 7.90 13.78 7.12
N LEU A 56 6.87 13.86 6.27
CA LEU A 56 6.24 15.12 5.90
C LEU A 56 5.71 15.85 7.14
N ILE A 57 4.96 15.13 7.97
CA ILE A 57 4.40 15.68 9.21
C ILE A 57 5.53 16.12 10.15
N ASP A 58 6.55 15.28 10.35
CA ASP A 58 7.67 15.57 11.25
C ASP A 58 8.49 16.82 10.87
N THR A 59 8.44 17.21 9.60
CA THR A 59 9.18 18.37 9.11
C THR A 59 8.36 19.65 9.19
N ILE A 60 7.03 19.55 9.28
CA ILE A 60 6.17 20.70 9.59
C ILE A 60 6.35 21.00 11.08
N LYS A 61 7.30 21.88 11.38
CA LYS A 61 7.62 22.26 12.77
C LYS A 61 6.57 23.16 13.38
N ASN A 62 5.94 24.00 12.56
CA ASN A 62 4.86 24.85 13.03
C ASN A 62 3.61 23.99 13.31
N LYS A 63 3.29 23.86 14.61
CA LYS A 63 2.15 23.07 15.08
C LYS A 63 0.79 23.63 14.67
N LEU A 64 0.70 24.92 14.35
CA LEU A 64 -0.54 25.55 13.88
C LEU A 64 -1.00 24.93 12.56
N LEU A 65 -0.07 24.66 11.64
CA LEU A 65 -0.39 24.10 10.32
C LEU A 65 -0.93 22.67 10.33
N ILE A 66 -0.69 21.93 11.41
CA ILE A 66 -1.17 20.55 11.60
C ILE A 66 -2.27 20.45 12.66
N SER A 67 -2.74 21.59 13.18
CA SER A 67 -3.75 21.63 14.24
C SER A 67 -5.15 21.35 13.67
N ALA A 68 -5.76 20.28 14.17
CA ALA A 68 -7.15 19.94 13.90
C ALA A 68 -8.12 21.02 14.43
N GLU A 69 -7.79 21.61 15.57
CA GLU A 69 -8.55 22.67 16.22
C GLU A 69 -8.59 23.93 15.35
N LEU A 70 -7.43 24.43 14.90
CA LEU A 70 -7.37 25.62 14.05
C LEU A 70 -8.14 25.41 12.75
N THR A 71 -8.02 24.23 12.16
CA THR A 71 -8.77 23.87 10.95
C THR A 71 -10.29 23.84 11.21
N GLY A 72 -10.72 23.35 12.37
CA GLY A 72 -12.12 23.38 12.78
C GLY A 72 -12.65 24.80 12.97
N GLN A 73 -11.86 25.68 13.58
CA GLN A 73 -12.22 27.10 13.73
C GLN A 73 -12.40 27.78 12.36
N TRP A 74 -11.57 27.46 11.38
CA TRP A 74 -11.71 27.99 10.01
C TRP A 74 -13.00 27.52 9.35
N GLU A 75 -13.34 26.24 9.46
CA GLU A 75 -14.61 25.73 8.93
C GLU A 75 -15.82 26.39 9.62
N LYS A 76 -15.75 26.68 10.93
CA LYS A 76 -16.76 27.47 11.65
C LYS A 76 -16.89 28.88 11.04
N ARG A 77 -15.78 29.60 10.87
CA ARG A 77 -15.79 30.95 10.25
C ARG A 77 -16.34 30.95 8.83
N LEU A 78 -15.98 29.94 8.02
CA LEU A 78 -16.52 29.80 6.67
C LEU A 78 -18.04 29.58 6.68
N LYS A 79 -18.56 28.85 7.67
CA LYS A 79 -20.01 28.66 7.86
C LYS A 79 -20.71 29.94 8.30
N GLU A 80 -20.12 30.70 9.22
CA GLU A 80 -20.65 32.01 9.64
C GLU A 80 -20.71 33.00 8.46
N ILE A 81 -19.71 32.99 7.58
CA ILE A 81 -19.70 33.80 6.35
C ILE A 81 -20.81 33.34 5.39
N GLU A 82 -20.96 32.03 5.19
CA GLU A 82 -22.03 31.45 4.37
C GLU A 82 -23.44 31.84 4.88
N GLN A 83 -23.59 31.96 6.21
CA GLN A 83 -24.83 32.38 6.86
C GLN A 83 -25.01 33.91 6.92
N GLY A 84 -24.01 34.69 6.52
CA GLY A 84 -24.02 36.16 6.59
C GLY A 84 -23.84 36.72 8.01
N THR A 85 -23.52 35.90 9.01
CA THR A 85 -23.31 36.33 10.40
C THR A 85 -21.90 36.83 10.67
N TYR A 86 -20.96 36.59 9.74
CA TYR A 86 -19.60 37.09 9.81
C TYR A 86 -19.14 37.68 8.47
N SER A 87 -18.44 38.82 8.52
CA SER A 87 -17.94 39.47 7.30
C SER A 87 -16.70 38.74 6.75
N PRO A 88 -16.61 38.52 5.43
CA PRO A 88 -15.43 37.89 4.82
C PRO A 88 -14.18 38.79 4.87
N VAL A 89 -14.33 40.10 5.02
CA VAL A 89 -13.23 41.07 5.01
C VAL A 89 -12.22 40.82 6.16
N PRO A 90 -12.64 40.79 7.43
CA PRO A 90 -11.73 40.48 8.53
C PRO A 90 -11.13 39.07 8.40
N PHE A 91 -11.91 38.08 7.96
CA PHE A 91 -11.41 36.72 7.74
C PHE A 91 -10.22 36.68 6.78
N ILE A 92 -10.35 37.32 5.61
CA ILE A 92 -9.30 37.35 4.59
C ILE A 92 -8.07 38.11 5.10
N ARG A 93 -8.27 39.22 5.83
CA ARG A 93 -7.18 39.99 6.41
C ARG A 93 -6.37 39.15 7.40
N ASP A 94 -7.07 38.46 8.30
CA ASP A 94 -6.44 37.66 9.35
C ASP A 94 -5.73 36.43 8.74
N MET A 95 -6.30 35.82 7.70
CA MET A 95 -5.64 34.78 6.90
C MET A 95 -4.35 35.28 6.25
N LYS A 96 -4.37 36.46 5.63
CA LYS A 96 -3.16 37.05 5.01
C LYS A 96 -2.06 37.28 6.03
N LYS A 97 -2.42 37.81 7.21
CA LYS A 97 -1.48 38.02 8.31
C LYS A 97 -0.85 36.70 8.76
N MET A 98 -1.67 35.66 8.97
CA MET A 98 -1.16 34.33 9.35
C MET A 98 -0.18 33.76 8.32
N VAL A 99 -0.47 33.92 7.02
CA VAL A 99 0.45 33.48 5.95
C VAL A 99 1.76 34.25 5.99
N ASP A 100 1.72 35.57 6.20
CA ASP A 100 2.92 36.41 6.30
C ASP A 100 3.81 36.03 7.48
N ASP A 101 3.19 35.82 8.65
CA ASP A 101 3.87 35.37 9.87
C ASP A 101 4.54 34.00 9.65
N LEU A 102 3.82 33.05 9.03
CA LEU A 102 4.34 31.72 8.70
C LEU A 102 5.51 31.76 7.71
N VAL A 103 5.41 32.58 6.66
CA VAL A 103 6.48 32.72 5.67
C VAL A 103 7.71 33.34 6.31
N THR A 104 7.52 34.33 7.18
CA THR A 104 8.59 34.97 7.94
C THR A 104 9.28 33.97 8.87
N GLU A 105 8.52 33.18 9.62
CA GLU A 105 9.05 32.11 10.49
C GLU A 105 9.91 31.12 9.69
N VAL A 106 9.38 30.58 8.59
CA VAL A 106 10.10 29.61 7.74
C VAL A 106 11.35 30.23 7.11
N ARG A 107 11.31 31.51 6.73
CA ARG A 107 12.46 32.22 6.16
C ARG A 107 13.57 32.44 7.18
N MET A 108 13.21 32.71 8.43
CA MET A 108 14.16 32.91 9.52
C MET A 108 14.72 31.58 10.07
N GLU A 109 14.10 30.46 9.71
CA GLU A 109 14.52 29.15 10.18
C GLU A 109 15.86 28.70 9.58
N LYS A 110 16.87 28.54 10.44
CA LYS A 110 18.25 28.21 10.04
C LYS A 110 18.49 26.72 9.79
N ASN A 111 17.57 25.84 10.21
CA ASN A 111 17.70 24.38 10.14
C ASN A 111 16.55 23.76 9.32
N VAL A 112 16.51 24.05 8.01
CA VAL A 112 15.57 23.44 7.08
C VAL A 112 16.10 22.07 6.66
N LYS A 113 15.52 20.99 7.20
CA LYS A 113 15.73 19.65 6.67
C LYS A 113 15.10 19.61 5.28
N ARG A 114 15.94 19.62 4.23
CA ARG A 114 15.44 19.55 2.85
C ARG A 114 14.85 18.17 2.57
N PHE A 115 13.56 18.14 2.26
CA PHE A 115 12.91 16.96 1.76
C PHE A 115 13.51 16.55 0.40
N VAL A 116 14.09 15.36 0.33
CA VAL A 116 14.41 14.73 -0.95
C VAL A 116 13.26 13.81 -1.31
N ASN A 117 12.26 14.34 -2.01
CA ASN A 117 11.27 13.49 -2.66
C ASN A 117 11.92 12.92 -3.94
N PRO A 118 12.08 11.59 -4.10
CA PRO A 118 12.73 11.01 -5.29
C PRO A 118 11.96 11.23 -6.60
N ASN A 119 10.80 11.90 -6.59
CA ASN A 119 9.99 12.17 -7.77
C ASN A 119 9.67 13.66 -8.01
N ILE A 120 10.41 14.61 -7.43
CA ILE A 120 10.30 16.03 -7.85
C ILE A 120 11.52 16.35 -8.72
N ASN A 121 11.33 16.27 -10.04
CA ASN A 121 12.19 16.96 -11.00
C ASN A 121 11.90 18.46 -10.86
N LEU A 122 12.55 19.10 -9.88
CA LEU A 122 12.54 20.56 -9.79
C LEU A 122 13.60 21.07 -10.77
N HIS A 123 13.17 21.30 -12.01
CA HIS A 123 13.94 22.12 -12.95
C HIS A 123 13.93 23.57 -12.44
N SER A 124 14.94 23.94 -11.67
CA SER A 124 15.32 25.34 -11.50
C SER A 124 16.72 25.55 -12.08
N LYS A 125 16.75 26.00 -13.34
CA LYS A 125 17.90 26.70 -13.92
C LYS A 125 18.13 28.00 -13.14
N THR A 126 19.36 28.51 -13.25
CA THR A 126 19.96 29.75 -12.67
C THR A 126 20.81 29.43 -11.42
N SER A 127 22.06 29.86 -11.28
CA SER A 127 22.85 30.88 -11.98
C SER A 127 24.36 30.56 -11.86
N LYS A 128 25.14 31.19 -12.75
CA LYS A 128 26.59 31.04 -12.93
C LYS A 128 27.39 31.55 -11.71
N ARG A 129 28.36 30.71 -11.24
CA ARG A 129 29.79 30.96 -10.82
C ARG A 129 30.13 32.15 -9.86
N PRO A 130 31.16 32.05 -8.99
CA PRO A 130 32.56 31.84 -9.43
C PRO A 130 33.39 30.81 -8.64
N LYS A 131 34.51 30.41 -9.27
CA LYS A 131 35.55 29.54 -8.71
C LYS A 131 36.31 30.28 -7.60
N SER A 132 36.52 29.64 -6.44
CA SER A 132 37.68 29.95 -5.60
C SER A 132 38.30 28.67 -5.04
N LYS A 133 39.64 28.66 -5.06
CA LYS A 133 40.53 27.58 -4.60
C LYS A 133 40.46 27.49 -3.07
N ARG A 134 40.32 26.29 -2.50
CA ARG A 134 41.20 25.79 -1.41
C ARG A 134 40.86 24.38 -0.92
N LYS A 135 41.95 23.59 -0.86
CA LYS A 135 42.34 22.55 0.11
C LYS A 135 41.49 21.28 0.24
N SER A 136 42.13 20.20 -0.22
CA SER A 136 41.96 18.80 0.13
C SER A 136 41.84 18.55 1.64
N ARG A 137 40.75 17.89 2.06
CA ARG A 137 40.63 17.00 3.23
C ARG A 137 39.46 16.02 2.99
N PRO A 138 39.44 14.83 3.64
CA PRO A 138 39.02 13.59 3.01
C PRO A 138 37.50 13.38 3.02
N LYS A 139 37.08 12.50 2.11
CA LYS A 139 35.72 12.01 1.93
C LYS A 139 35.13 11.37 3.19
N LYS A 140 33.88 11.77 3.46
CA LYS A 140 32.69 10.97 3.78
C LYS A 140 32.89 9.73 4.66
N ASN A 141 32.27 9.77 5.83
CA ASN A 141 31.48 8.65 6.33
C ASN A 141 30.21 9.22 6.96
N ASP A 142 29.12 9.19 6.19
CA ASP A 142 27.79 9.44 6.74
C ASP A 142 27.00 8.12 6.63
N THR A 143 27.15 7.34 7.70
CA THR A 143 26.47 6.09 7.99
C THR A 143 25.07 6.41 8.52
N SER A 144 24.08 6.51 7.63
CA SER A 144 22.67 6.55 8.02
C SER A 144 22.01 5.17 7.92
N HIS A 145 22.16 4.43 9.02
CA HIS A 145 21.17 3.58 9.68
C HIS A 145 20.26 2.68 8.83
N SER A 146 20.62 1.40 8.79
CA SER A 146 19.64 0.31 8.86
C SER A 146 20.23 -0.89 9.61
N LYS A 147 19.64 -1.18 10.77
CA LYS A 147 19.40 -2.51 11.38
C LYS A 147 20.53 -3.54 11.26
N THR A 148 21.17 -3.81 12.40
CA THR A 148 21.98 -5.00 12.75
C THR A 148 22.94 -5.51 11.65
N PRO A 149 24.27 -5.37 11.83
CA PRO A 149 25.23 -5.85 10.83
C PRO A 149 25.15 -7.38 10.71
N MET A 150 24.61 -7.86 9.58
CA MET A 150 24.51 -9.28 9.27
C MET A 150 25.87 -9.80 8.83
N LYS A 151 26.42 -10.80 9.54
CA LYS A 151 27.68 -11.45 9.18
C LYS A 151 27.52 -12.23 7.88
N CYS A 152 28.52 -12.18 7.01
CA CYS A 152 28.53 -12.91 5.75
C CYS A 152 28.63 -14.42 6.04
N PRO A 153 27.76 -15.26 5.44
CA PRO A 153 27.81 -16.70 5.67
C PRO A 153 28.99 -17.37 4.95
N LYS A 154 29.57 -16.73 3.92
CA LYS A 154 30.74 -17.25 3.18
C LYS A 154 32.06 -17.06 3.92
N CYS A 155 32.34 -15.84 4.39
CA CYS A 155 33.66 -15.53 4.97
C CYS A 155 33.63 -15.29 6.48
N THR A 156 32.44 -15.25 7.11
CA THR A 156 32.17 -15.00 8.55
C THR A 156 32.74 -13.71 9.16
N GLN A 157 33.69 -13.06 8.48
CA GLN A 157 34.41 -11.84 8.85
C GLN A 157 33.77 -10.59 8.24
N GLY A 158 33.28 -10.70 7.00
CA GLY A 158 32.64 -9.59 6.28
C GLY A 158 31.19 -9.38 6.67
N LYS A 159 30.65 -8.18 6.40
CA LYS A 159 29.24 -7.84 6.62
C LYS A 159 28.49 -7.81 5.29
N ILE A 160 27.21 -8.16 5.29
CA ILE A 160 26.37 -8.03 4.10
C ILE A 160 25.84 -6.59 3.99
N ILE A 161 26.17 -5.93 2.88
CA ILE A 161 25.72 -4.57 2.55
C ILE A 161 24.90 -4.57 1.26
N LYS A 162 24.00 -3.59 1.15
CA LYS A 162 23.16 -3.40 -0.03
C LYS A 162 23.91 -2.57 -1.07
N GLY A 163 24.21 -3.17 -2.22
CA GLY A 163 24.84 -2.50 -3.36
C GLY A 163 23.84 -1.85 -4.32
N LYS A 164 24.26 -1.54 -5.55
CA LYS A 164 23.39 -0.98 -6.60
C LYS A 164 22.50 -2.02 -7.29
N THR A 165 22.98 -3.26 -7.39
CA THR A 165 22.32 -4.34 -8.16
C THR A 165 22.12 -5.62 -7.36
N ARG A 166 22.83 -5.78 -6.26
CA ARG A 166 22.85 -6.98 -5.40
C ARG A 166 23.23 -6.61 -3.97
N PHE A 167 22.87 -7.44 -3.01
CA PHE A 167 23.51 -7.46 -1.69
C PHE A 167 24.84 -8.18 -1.81
N GLY A 168 25.90 -7.66 -1.20
CA GLY A 168 27.24 -8.22 -1.30
C GLY A 168 28.00 -8.14 0.01
N CYS A 169 29.03 -8.97 0.15
CA CYS A 169 29.95 -8.92 1.28
C CYS A 169 30.85 -7.67 1.22
N THR A 170 31.14 -7.03 2.35
CA THR A 170 32.13 -5.94 2.45
C THR A 170 33.54 -6.38 2.08
N GLN A 171 33.84 -7.67 2.24
CA GLN A 171 35.16 -8.27 2.07
C GLN A 171 35.36 -8.84 0.66
N TYR A 172 34.62 -8.31 -0.32
CA TYR A 172 34.74 -8.71 -1.72
C TYR A 172 36.14 -8.42 -2.29
N ASN A 173 36.79 -7.34 -1.85
CA ASN A 173 38.18 -7.03 -2.21
C ASN A 173 39.21 -7.99 -1.58
N SER A 174 38.81 -8.74 -0.56
CA SER A 174 39.64 -9.73 0.14
C SER A 174 39.35 -11.17 -0.33
N GLY A 175 38.62 -11.34 -1.45
CA GLY A 175 38.31 -12.64 -2.06
C GLY A 175 36.92 -13.19 -1.79
N CYS A 176 36.03 -12.46 -1.08
CA CYS A 176 34.67 -12.94 -0.81
C CYS A 176 33.65 -12.50 -1.87
N ASP A 177 33.35 -13.36 -2.84
CA ASP A 177 32.38 -13.13 -3.93
C ASP A 177 30.89 -13.24 -3.54
N PHE A 178 30.56 -13.45 -2.25
CA PHE A 178 29.19 -13.72 -1.82
C PHE A 178 28.25 -12.58 -2.21
N ALA A 179 27.23 -12.91 -3.01
CA ALA A 179 26.27 -11.94 -3.49
C ALA A 179 24.86 -12.51 -3.68
N ILE A 180 23.86 -11.71 -3.29
CA ILE A 180 22.43 -12.03 -3.42
C ILE A 180 21.80 -10.99 -4.36
N PRO A 181 21.34 -11.37 -5.56
CA PRO A 181 20.64 -10.47 -6.47
C PRO A 181 19.37 -9.86 -5.86
N PHE A 182 18.98 -8.66 -6.30
CA PHE A 182 17.71 -8.06 -5.85
C PHE A 182 16.46 -8.77 -6.38
N ILE A 183 16.60 -9.45 -7.51
CA ILE A 183 15.54 -10.20 -8.17
C ILE A 183 16.06 -11.61 -8.41
N TYR A 184 15.32 -12.60 -7.94
CA TYR A 184 15.62 -14.01 -8.15
C TYR A 184 14.36 -14.71 -8.67
N MET A 185 14.47 -15.39 -9.82
CA MET A 185 13.33 -16.01 -10.55
C MET A 185 12.11 -15.08 -10.67
N GLY A 186 12.35 -13.82 -11.07
CA GLY A 186 11.32 -12.79 -11.25
C GLY A 186 10.71 -12.22 -9.96
N LYS A 187 11.12 -12.71 -8.78
CA LYS A 187 10.69 -12.18 -7.48
C LYS A 187 11.72 -11.22 -6.90
N LYS A 188 11.29 -9.99 -6.62
CA LYS A 188 12.08 -9.04 -5.81
C LYS A 188 12.17 -9.50 -4.36
N LEU A 189 13.39 -9.62 -3.84
CA LEU A 189 13.70 -9.97 -2.46
C LEU A 189 13.70 -8.72 -1.57
N SER A 190 13.01 -8.78 -0.43
CA SER A 190 12.99 -7.68 0.55
C SER A 190 14.17 -7.79 1.52
N ASP A 191 14.56 -6.65 2.11
CA ASP A 191 15.68 -6.59 3.06
C ASP A 191 15.50 -7.56 4.25
N ASN A 192 14.26 -7.75 4.73
CA ASN A 192 13.95 -8.74 5.78
C ASN A 192 14.09 -10.20 5.31
N GLN A 193 13.77 -10.49 4.05
CA GLN A 193 13.93 -11.83 3.47
C GLN A 193 15.41 -12.18 3.32
N VAL A 194 16.21 -11.22 2.85
CA VAL A 194 17.67 -11.34 2.76
C VAL A 194 18.29 -11.49 4.14
N LYS A 195 17.81 -10.73 5.13
CA LYS A 195 18.26 -10.87 6.52
C LYS A 195 18.05 -12.27 7.06
N ARG A 196 16.85 -12.80 6.91
CA ARG A 196 16.56 -14.18 7.35
C ARG A 196 17.38 -15.22 6.59
N LEU A 197 17.57 -15.03 5.29
CA LEU A 197 18.35 -15.93 4.45
C LEU A 197 19.82 -15.99 4.89
N VAL A 198 20.39 -14.85 5.25
CA VAL A 198 21.78 -14.75 5.76
C VAL A 198 21.90 -15.30 7.18
N GLU A 199 20.94 -15.03 8.07
CA GLU A 199 20.99 -15.46 9.47
C GLU A 199 20.63 -16.93 9.69
N LYS A 200 19.67 -17.47 8.92
CA LYS A 200 19.12 -18.82 9.10
C LYS A 200 19.43 -19.77 7.95
N GLY A 201 20.24 -19.34 6.98
CA GLY A 201 20.53 -20.10 5.76
C GLY A 201 19.32 -20.31 4.83
N SER A 202 18.12 -19.83 5.21
CA SER A 202 16.88 -20.07 4.48
C SER A 202 15.81 -18.98 4.65
N THR A 203 15.00 -18.74 3.61
CA THR A 203 13.80 -17.90 3.71
C THR A 203 12.59 -18.69 4.21
N VAL A 204 11.55 -17.97 4.66
CA VAL A 204 10.20 -18.54 4.77
C VAL A 204 9.70 -18.95 3.38
N LYS A 205 8.64 -19.75 3.29
CA LYS A 205 7.93 -19.98 2.03
C LYS A 205 7.53 -18.64 1.41
N LEU A 206 8.12 -18.32 0.26
CA LEU A 206 7.84 -17.14 -0.54
C LEU A 206 6.98 -17.54 -1.73
N LYS A 207 5.98 -16.71 -2.04
CA LYS A 207 5.08 -16.90 -3.17
C LYS A 207 5.55 -16.10 -4.37
N GLY A 208 5.31 -16.63 -5.56
CA GLY A 208 5.43 -15.88 -6.81
C GLY A 208 6.82 -15.91 -7.45
N PHE A 209 7.52 -17.03 -7.36
CA PHE A 209 8.68 -17.30 -8.22
C PHE A 209 8.18 -17.74 -9.59
N LEU A 210 8.75 -17.19 -10.65
CA LEU A 210 8.40 -17.51 -12.04
C LEU A 210 9.27 -18.67 -12.53
N THR A 211 8.63 -19.79 -12.85
CA THR A 211 9.22 -20.95 -13.54
C THR A 211 8.59 -21.10 -14.93
N ARG A 212 9.18 -21.93 -15.79
CA ARG A 212 8.67 -22.21 -17.14
C ARG A 212 7.22 -22.77 -17.11
N GLU A 213 6.82 -23.39 -16.02
CA GLU A 213 5.50 -24.01 -15.81
C GLU A 213 4.51 -23.13 -15.02
N GLY A 214 4.93 -21.91 -14.63
CA GLY A 214 4.07 -20.93 -13.96
C GLY A 214 4.64 -20.36 -12.66
N LYS A 215 3.75 -19.76 -11.85
CA LYS A 215 4.12 -19.15 -10.56
C LYS A 215 4.12 -20.21 -9.46
N VAL A 216 5.28 -20.48 -8.89
CA VAL A 216 5.46 -21.47 -7.81
C VAL A 216 5.79 -20.79 -6.48
N GLU A 217 5.50 -21.50 -5.40
CA GLU A 217 5.84 -21.10 -4.03
C GLU A 217 6.96 -22.02 -3.50
N GLY A 218 7.92 -21.46 -2.77
CA GLY A 218 9.03 -22.24 -2.23
C GLY A 218 9.93 -21.43 -1.31
N LYS A 219 11.00 -22.05 -0.83
CA LYS A 219 11.99 -21.40 0.03
C LYS A 219 13.29 -21.22 -0.74
N LEU A 220 14.00 -20.13 -0.47
CA LEU A 220 15.38 -19.97 -0.90
C LEU A 220 16.30 -20.46 0.20
N ILE A 221 17.33 -21.21 -0.17
CA ILE A 221 18.35 -21.76 0.71
C ILE A 221 19.71 -21.34 0.17
N ILE A 222 20.64 -21.03 1.07
CA ILE A 222 22.05 -20.88 0.71
C ILE A 222 22.67 -22.27 0.70
N GLY A 223 23.03 -22.76 -0.49
CA GLY A 223 23.72 -24.06 -0.63
C GLY A 223 25.19 -24.01 -0.21
N GLU A 224 25.85 -25.16 -0.18
CA GLU A 224 27.25 -25.33 0.24
C GLU A 224 28.24 -24.47 -0.57
N ASN A 225 27.92 -24.22 -1.85
CA ASN A 225 28.70 -23.37 -2.74
C ASN A 225 28.29 -21.89 -2.69
N ASN A 226 27.56 -21.45 -1.65
CA ASN A 226 27.05 -20.09 -1.48
C ASN A 226 26.12 -19.60 -2.61
N GLN A 227 25.56 -20.53 -3.39
CA GLN A 227 24.57 -20.25 -4.40
C GLN A 227 23.17 -20.26 -3.79
N LEU A 228 22.31 -19.38 -4.31
CA LEU A 228 20.90 -19.37 -3.96
C LEU A 228 20.21 -20.55 -4.64
N LEU A 229 19.79 -21.52 -3.84
CA LEU A 229 18.98 -22.66 -4.28
C LEU A 229 17.51 -22.39 -3.98
N PHE A 230 16.65 -22.65 -4.96
CA PHE A 230 15.21 -22.61 -4.76
C PHE A 230 14.70 -24.03 -4.51
N GLU A 231 14.16 -24.26 -3.31
CA GLU A 231 13.47 -25.50 -3.00
C GLU A 231 11.97 -25.25 -3.15
N PRO A 232 11.31 -25.81 -4.18
CA PRO A 232 9.87 -25.71 -4.32
C PRO A 232 9.23 -26.35 -3.09
N SER A 233 8.27 -25.66 -2.47
CA SER A 233 7.46 -26.29 -1.43
C SER A 233 6.59 -27.29 -2.16
N GLN A 234 6.96 -28.58 -2.16
CA GLN A 234 6.18 -29.67 -2.74
C GLN A 234 4.71 -29.47 -2.39
N THR A 235 3.99 -28.90 -3.32
CA THR A 235 2.55 -28.82 -3.30
C THR A 235 2.22 -29.73 -4.44
N LYS A 236 1.71 -30.93 -4.09
CA LYS A 236 1.18 -31.93 -5.01
C LYS A 236 0.78 -31.24 -6.30
N ILE A 237 1.44 -31.62 -7.40
CA ILE A 237 0.98 -31.31 -8.75
C ILE A 237 -0.52 -31.58 -8.71
N LYS A 238 -1.33 -30.52 -8.81
CA LYS A 238 -2.77 -30.67 -8.99
C LYS A 238 -2.92 -31.16 -10.41
N THR A 239 -2.75 -32.47 -10.60
CA THR A 239 -3.50 -33.23 -11.58
C THR A 239 -4.95 -32.79 -11.45
N LEU A 240 -5.61 -32.58 -12.58
CA LEU A 240 -7.04 -32.31 -12.67
C LEU A 240 -7.81 -33.34 -11.83
N GLN A 241 -8.12 -32.98 -10.60
CA GLN A 241 -9.00 -33.73 -9.72
C GLN A 241 -9.87 -32.72 -9.00
N THR A 242 -11.05 -32.58 -9.59
CA THR A 242 -12.36 -32.52 -8.91
C THR A 242 -12.34 -31.98 -7.48
N PRO A 243 -12.97 -30.82 -7.22
CA PRO A 243 -13.20 -30.40 -5.83
C PRO A 243 -14.11 -31.40 -5.13
N LYS A 244 -13.58 -32.07 -4.10
CA LYS A 244 -14.35 -32.83 -3.12
C LYS A 244 -15.26 -31.87 -2.35
N SER A 245 -16.55 -31.99 -2.63
CA SER A 245 -17.62 -32.19 -1.65
C SER A 245 -17.64 -31.29 -0.42
N THR A 246 -18.39 -30.19 -0.53
CA THR A 246 -19.42 -29.92 0.48
C THR A 246 -20.75 -30.30 -0.18
N SER A 247 -21.35 -31.36 0.32
CA SER A 247 -22.55 -32.02 -0.20
C SER A 247 -23.73 -31.08 -0.33
N VAL A 248 -24.03 -30.68 -1.56
CA VAL A 248 -25.40 -30.51 -2.03
C VAL A 248 -25.35 -30.85 -3.53
N ASP A 249 -25.71 -32.08 -3.91
CA ASP A 249 -25.81 -32.47 -5.31
C ASP A 249 -26.80 -31.53 -6.02
N MET A 250 -26.24 -30.59 -6.78
CA MET A 250 -26.99 -29.73 -7.68
C MET A 250 -27.22 -30.54 -8.97
N PRO A 251 -28.46 -30.61 -9.48
CA PRO A 251 -28.78 -31.38 -10.67
C PRO A 251 -27.97 -30.95 -11.90
N LEU A 252 -27.99 -31.83 -12.91
CA LEU A 252 -27.40 -31.55 -14.21
C LEU A 252 -28.07 -30.31 -14.83
N CYS A 253 -27.28 -29.57 -15.60
CA CYS A 253 -27.74 -28.41 -16.32
C CYS A 253 -28.92 -28.80 -17.24
N PRO A 254 -30.07 -28.11 -17.16
CA PRO A 254 -31.25 -28.46 -17.95
C PRO A 254 -31.01 -28.29 -19.46
N GLN A 255 -30.08 -27.42 -19.87
CA GLN A 255 -29.79 -27.16 -21.27
C GLN A 255 -28.85 -28.19 -21.90
N CYS A 256 -27.75 -28.58 -21.24
CA CYS A 256 -26.77 -29.48 -21.86
C CYS A 256 -26.73 -30.89 -21.28
N LYS A 257 -27.37 -31.14 -20.13
CA LYS A 257 -27.39 -32.42 -19.39
C LYS A 257 -26.02 -33.04 -19.05
N LYS A 258 -24.91 -32.40 -19.46
CA LYS A 258 -23.52 -32.85 -19.27
C LYS A 258 -22.81 -32.05 -18.17
N GLY A 259 -23.06 -30.75 -18.09
CA GLY A 259 -22.50 -29.88 -17.05
C GLY A 259 -23.36 -29.87 -15.79
N LYS A 260 -22.77 -29.61 -14.63
CA LYS A 260 -23.51 -29.45 -13.37
C LYS A 260 -24.01 -28.01 -13.23
N LEU A 261 -25.17 -27.83 -12.61
CA LEU A 261 -25.65 -26.50 -12.27
C LEU A 261 -24.79 -25.92 -11.13
N ILE A 262 -24.25 -24.71 -11.33
CA ILE A 262 -23.43 -24.01 -10.35
C ILE A 262 -24.08 -22.68 -9.97
N LYS A 263 -23.98 -22.32 -8.69
CA LYS A 263 -24.49 -21.03 -8.17
C LYS A 263 -23.41 -19.97 -8.26
N GLY A 264 -23.61 -18.95 -9.08
CA GLY A 264 -22.76 -17.77 -9.17
C GLY A 264 -23.16 -16.66 -8.18
N LYS A 265 -22.59 -15.46 -8.38
CA LYS A 265 -22.91 -14.28 -7.55
C LYS A 265 -24.27 -13.65 -7.86
N THR A 266 -24.70 -13.73 -9.12
CA THR A 266 -25.90 -13.04 -9.63
C THR A 266 -26.86 -13.96 -10.40
N ALA A 267 -26.44 -15.18 -10.70
CA ALA A 267 -27.17 -16.15 -11.51
C ALA A 267 -26.73 -17.58 -11.18
N TYR A 268 -27.58 -18.55 -11.48
CA TYR A 268 -27.17 -19.95 -11.68
C TYR A 268 -26.67 -20.11 -13.11
N GLY A 269 -25.66 -20.96 -13.30
CA GLY A 269 -25.13 -21.25 -14.63
C GLY A 269 -24.60 -22.67 -14.75
N CYS A 270 -24.17 -23.05 -15.95
CA CYS A 270 -23.58 -24.36 -16.20
C CYS A 270 -22.09 -24.40 -15.86
N SER A 271 -21.58 -25.52 -15.33
CA SER A 271 -20.14 -25.72 -15.10
C SER A 271 -19.30 -25.76 -16.39
N LEU A 272 -19.93 -26.00 -17.55
CA LEU A 272 -19.28 -26.08 -18.86
C LEU A 272 -19.50 -24.81 -19.72
N TRP A 273 -19.73 -23.67 -19.07
CA TRP A 273 -19.99 -22.40 -19.77
C TRP A 273 -18.84 -21.90 -20.63
N GLN A 274 -17.59 -22.27 -20.33
CA GLN A 274 -16.43 -21.88 -21.13
C GLN A 274 -16.18 -22.76 -22.35
N THR A 275 -16.80 -23.94 -22.42
CA THR A 275 -16.48 -24.94 -23.46
C THR A 275 -17.67 -25.28 -24.35
N SER A 276 -18.89 -25.35 -23.82
CA SER A 276 -20.01 -25.92 -24.59
C SER A 276 -21.42 -25.52 -24.15
N CYS A 277 -21.63 -24.76 -23.07
CA CYS A 277 -22.98 -24.49 -22.59
C CYS A 277 -23.14 -23.14 -21.88
N ASP A 278 -23.68 -22.13 -22.57
CA ASP A 278 -23.93 -20.80 -22.02
C ASP A 278 -25.24 -20.67 -21.20
N PHE A 279 -25.64 -21.75 -20.51
CA PHE A 279 -26.84 -21.72 -19.68
C PHE A 279 -26.63 -20.76 -18.50
N LYS A 280 -27.52 -19.78 -18.38
CA LYS A 280 -27.53 -18.78 -17.32
C LYS A 280 -28.95 -18.40 -16.93
N TYR A 281 -29.24 -18.47 -15.64
CA TYR A 281 -30.54 -18.14 -15.07
C TYR A 281 -30.38 -17.17 -13.91
N SER A 282 -30.84 -15.93 -14.07
CA SER A 282 -30.53 -14.86 -13.09
C SER A 282 -31.35 -14.99 -11.80
N PHE A 283 -30.80 -14.49 -10.69
CA PHE A 283 -31.55 -14.46 -9.42
C PHE A 283 -32.75 -13.51 -9.47
N ALA A 284 -32.73 -12.50 -10.34
CA ALA A 284 -33.85 -11.60 -10.56
C ALA A 284 -35.03 -12.35 -11.19
N ASP A 285 -34.76 -13.21 -12.18
CA ASP A 285 -35.80 -13.98 -12.88
C ASP A 285 -36.41 -15.06 -11.97
N ILE A 286 -35.61 -15.65 -11.09
CA ILE A 286 -36.09 -16.60 -10.08
C ILE A 286 -37.01 -15.90 -9.07
N LYS A 287 -36.65 -14.69 -8.63
CA LYS A 287 -37.51 -13.89 -7.73
C LYS A 287 -38.82 -13.48 -8.38
N LYS A 288 -38.79 -13.11 -9.67
CA LYS A 288 -40.01 -12.79 -10.44
C LYS A 288 -40.93 -14.01 -10.54
N LYS A 289 -40.40 -15.18 -10.89
CA LYS A 289 -41.19 -16.42 -11.02
C LYS A 289 -41.65 -17.01 -9.68
N ALA A 290 -40.96 -16.70 -8.57
CA ALA A 290 -41.36 -17.14 -7.24
C ALA A 290 -42.57 -16.37 -6.67
N ALA A 291 -43.00 -15.27 -7.30
CA ALA A 291 -44.22 -14.51 -6.96
C ALA A 291 -44.43 -14.27 -5.44
N GLY A 292 -43.35 -13.97 -4.70
CA GLY A 292 -43.40 -13.72 -3.25
C GLY A 292 -43.27 -14.94 -2.34
N GLN A 293 -43.17 -16.16 -2.88
CA GLN A 293 -42.90 -17.37 -2.10
C GLN A 293 -41.47 -17.41 -1.55
N LYS A 294 -41.29 -18.05 -0.38
CA LYS A 294 -39.97 -18.25 0.22
C LYS A 294 -39.12 -19.12 -0.71
N LEU A 295 -37.97 -18.60 -1.13
CA LEU A 295 -37.04 -19.27 -2.04
C LEU A 295 -36.37 -20.47 -1.36
N THR A 296 -37.07 -21.61 -1.34
CA THR A 296 -36.52 -22.91 -0.95
C THR A 296 -35.69 -23.49 -2.10
N LYS A 297 -34.74 -24.38 -1.76
CA LYS A 297 -33.86 -25.03 -2.76
C LYS A 297 -34.66 -25.77 -3.84
N GLU A 298 -35.74 -26.44 -3.45
CA GLU A 298 -36.63 -27.20 -4.35
C GLU A 298 -37.38 -26.27 -5.31
N LEU A 299 -37.95 -25.18 -4.80
CA LEU A 299 -38.65 -24.19 -5.63
C LEU A 299 -37.72 -23.55 -6.66
N VAL A 300 -36.50 -23.21 -6.23
CA VAL A 300 -35.47 -22.67 -7.12
C VAL A 300 -35.09 -23.66 -8.21
N LEU A 301 -34.93 -24.94 -7.87
CA LEU A 301 -34.60 -25.97 -8.84
C LEU A 301 -35.74 -26.23 -9.83
N LYS A 302 -37.00 -26.22 -9.37
CA LYS A 302 -38.18 -26.33 -10.23
C LYS A 302 -38.24 -25.17 -11.25
N ILE A 303 -38.01 -23.94 -10.78
CA ILE A 303 -38.00 -22.75 -11.64
C ILE A 303 -36.88 -22.78 -12.69
N ILE A 304 -35.72 -23.33 -12.34
CA ILE A 304 -34.55 -23.40 -13.24
C ILE A 304 -34.70 -24.54 -14.26
N ALA A 305 -35.34 -25.65 -13.88
CA ALA A 305 -35.56 -26.80 -14.76
C ALA A 305 -36.62 -26.55 -15.84
N GLY A 306 -37.49 -25.56 -15.65
CA GLY A 306 -38.60 -25.24 -16.55
C GLY A 306 -39.91 -25.79 -16.01
#